data_AF-A0A7W1N4W9-F1
#
_entry.id   AF-A0A7W1N4W9-F1
#
_cell.length_a   1.000
_cell.length_b   1.000
_cell.length_c   1.000
_cell.angle_alpha   90.00
_cell.angle_beta   90.00
_cell.angle_gamma   90.00
#
_symmetry.space_group_name_H-M   'P 1'
#
loop_
_entity.id
_entity.type
_entity.pdbx_description
1 polymer ?
#
loop_
_entity_poly.entity_id
_entity_poly.type
_entity_poly.pdbx_seq_one_letter_code
_entity_poly.pdbx_strand_id
1 'polypeptide(L)'
;MSAIDTRPEWAGVITEHAVEDVTARKLIGQLFAVEIASLAFCRLLERWARGDADPSTPGRRQAALRRAADRVETALAGLERPLGRYLLELEAGSAEGRSWFGEPSRAELVDWEPVLERAGVKVAAHRVAAAYLELAVLVRALEGLSSQARWQTPVERGSLWAGLFDLRENLLGRAQDDLRAIAA
;
A
#
# COMPACT_ATOMS: atom_id res chain seq x y z
N MET A 1 6.17 2.70 33.19
CA MET A 1 5.82 1.56 32.33
C MET A 1 5.45 2.12 30.98
N SER A 2 6.41 2.22 30.06
CA SER A 2 6.15 2.72 28.70
C SER A 2 5.25 1.73 28.00
N ALA A 3 4.14 2.22 27.44
CA ALA A 3 3.39 1.45 26.45
C ALA A 3 4.38 1.02 25.37
N ILE A 4 4.45 -0.28 25.10
CA ILE A 4 5.15 -0.80 23.94
C ILE A 4 4.61 0.00 22.76
N ASP A 5 5.47 0.74 22.06
CA ASP A 5 5.06 1.46 20.87
C ASP A 5 4.62 0.39 19.86
N THR A 6 3.30 0.23 19.69
CA THR A 6 2.69 -0.76 18.81
C THR A 6 2.78 -0.36 17.35
N ARG A 7 3.51 0.71 17.06
CA ARG A 7 3.69 1.20 15.70
C ARG A 7 4.71 0.34 14.95
N PRO A 8 4.48 0.12 13.65
CA PRO A 8 5.49 -0.51 12.80
C PRO A 8 6.76 0.35 12.76
N GLU A 9 7.91 -0.31 12.61
CA GLU A 9 9.22 0.34 12.71
C GLU A 9 9.42 1.43 11.64
N TRP A 10 8.81 1.29 10.46
CA TRP A 10 8.81 2.33 9.42
C TRP A 10 8.25 3.68 9.91
N ALA A 11 7.37 3.70 10.92
CA ALA A 11 6.83 4.94 11.48
C ALA A 11 7.90 5.79 12.17
N GLY A 12 8.95 5.14 12.70
CA GLY A 12 10.12 5.82 13.26
C GLY A 12 10.85 6.62 12.19
N VAL A 13 11.06 6.03 11.00
CA VAL A 13 11.71 6.70 9.86
C VAL A 13 10.94 7.95 9.44
N ILE A 14 9.61 7.87 9.33
CA ILE A 14 8.78 9.03 8.99
C ILE A 14 8.90 10.15 10.03
N THR A 15 8.96 9.78 11.32
CA THR A 15 9.10 10.74 12.43
C THR A 15 10.48 11.41 12.40
N GLU A 16 11.54 10.65 12.13
CA GLU A 16 12.92 11.15 12.09
C GLU A 16 13.15 12.22 11.02
N HIS A 17 12.49 12.09 9.86
CA HIS A 17 12.65 13.04 8.75
C HIS A 17 11.60 14.16 8.71
N ALA A 18 10.61 14.12 9.60
CA ALA A 18 9.54 15.10 9.65
C ALA A 18 10.05 16.49 10.06
N VAL A 19 9.56 17.54 9.39
CA VAL A 19 9.76 18.92 9.85
C VAL A 19 8.75 19.25 10.94
N GLU A 20 7.51 18.80 10.78
CA GLU A 20 6.43 18.98 11.75
C GLU A 20 5.91 17.65 12.30
N ASP A 21 5.93 17.50 13.62
CA ASP A 21 5.35 16.36 14.37
C ASP A 21 3.91 16.03 13.97
N VAL A 22 3.09 17.08 13.76
CA VAL A 22 1.66 16.92 13.44
C VAL A 22 1.48 16.31 12.06
N THR A 23 2.32 16.70 11.09
CA THR A 23 2.32 16.13 9.74
C THR A 23 2.72 14.66 9.80
N ALA A 24 3.79 14.33 10.52
CA ALA A 24 4.25 12.95 10.70
C ALA A 24 3.16 12.04 11.27
N ARG A 25 2.51 12.46 12.38
CA ARG A 25 1.45 11.67 13.04
C ARG A 25 0.26 11.42 12.12
N LYS A 26 -0.15 12.42 11.34
CA LYS A 26 -1.26 12.27 10.37
C LYS A 26 -0.88 11.31 9.25
N LEU A 27 0.32 11.46 8.68
CA LEU A 27 0.79 10.57 7.62
C LEU A 27 0.91 9.13 8.11
N ILE A 28 1.52 8.90 9.27
CA ILE A 28 1.67 7.56 9.87
C ILE A 28 0.30 6.90 10.06
N GLY A 29 -0.69 7.64 10.61
CA GLY A 29 -2.03 7.10 10.80
C GLY A 29 -2.69 6.67 9.48
N GLN A 30 -2.53 7.45 8.42
CA GLN A 30 -3.10 7.12 7.10
C GLN A 30 -2.35 5.99 6.41
N LEU A 31 -1.01 6.01 6.39
CA LEU A 31 -0.21 4.92 5.82
C LEU A 31 -0.50 3.59 6.52
N PHE A 32 -0.67 3.59 7.84
CA PHE A 32 -1.06 2.39 8.58
C PHE A 32 -2.45 1.88 8.17
N ALA A 33 -3.42 2.77 7.98
CA ALA A 33 -4.76 2.38 7.51
C ALA A 33 -4.69 1.78 6.10
N VAL A 34 -3.90 2.38 5.20
CA VAL A 34 -3.69 1.86 3.85
C VAL A 34 -2.97 0.51 3.91
N GLU A 35 -1.89 0.36 4.67
CA GLU A 35 -1.14 -0.90 4.83
C GLU A 35 -2.05 -2.06 5.25
N ILE A 36 -2.87 -1.85 6.28
CA ILE A 36 -3.80 -2.87 6.78
C ILE A 36 -4.86 -3.22 5.73
N ALA A 37 -5.44 -2.23 5.06
CA ALA A 37 -6.43 -2.46 4.02
C ALA A 37 -5.83 -3.21 2.82
N SER A 38 -4.64 -2.81 2.37
CA SER A 38 -3.88 -3.42 1.28
C SER A 38 -3.53 -4.87 1.59
N LEU A 39 -3.00 -5.14 2.78
CA LEU A 39 -2.71 -6.50 3.24
C LEU A 39 -3.96 -7.39 3.22
N ALA A 40 -5.12 -6.87 3.65
CA ALA A 40 -6.36 -7.62 3.63
C ALA A 40 -6.82 -7.93 2.19
N PHE A 41 -6.68 -6.98 1.26
CA PHE A 41 -6.98 -7.17 -0.16
C PHE A 41 -6.04 -8.19 -0.81
N CYS A 42 -4.73 -8.02 -0.67
CA CYS A 42 -3.72 -8.92 -1.25
C CYS A 42 -3.89 -10.35 -0.72
N ARG A 43 -4.05 -10.51 0.60
CA ARG A 43 -4.25 -11.84 1.22
C ARG A 43 -5.53 -12.51 0.75
N LEU A 44 -6.60 -11.76 0.48
CA LEU A 44 -7.84 -12.34 -0.07
C LEU A 44 -7.57 -12.98 -1.43
N LEU A 45 -6.92 -12.25 -2.34
CA LEU A 45 -6.60 -12.72 -3.68
C LEU A 45 -5.62 -13.89 -3.66
N GLU A 46 -4.57 -13.79 -2.83
CA GLU A 46 -3.59 -14.87 -2.70
C GLU A 46 -4.18 -16.16 -2.12
N ARG A 47 -5.17 -16.08 -1.22
CA ARG A 47 -5.90 -17.27 -0.74
C ARG A 47 -6.58 -17.97 -1.92
N TRP A 48 -7.27 -17.21 -2.76
CA TRP A 48 -7.92 -17.76 -3.96
C TRP A 48 -6.90 -18.31 -4.97
N ALA A 49 -5.75 -17.66 -5.13
CA ALA A 49 -4.65 -18.17 -5.97
C ALA A 49 -4.21 -19.57 -5.50
N ARG A 50 -4.05 -19.75 -4.18
CA ARG A 50 -3.73 -21.05 -3.53
C ARG A 50 -4.89 -22.06 -3.56
N GLY A 51 -6.06 -21.70 -4.09
CA GLY A 51 -7.22 -22.57 -4.19
C GLY A 51 -8.12 -22.61 -2.95
N ASP A 52 -7.89 -21.71 -1.99
CA ASP A 52 -8.82 -21.55 -0.86
C ASP A 52 -10.13 -20.95 -1.37
N ALA A 53 -11.23 -21.67 -1.10
CA ALA A 53 -12.54 -21.32 -1.58
C ALA A 53 -13.32 -20.44 -0.60
N ASP A 54 -12.74 -19.91 0.48
CA ASP A 54 -13.42 -19.01 1.40
C ASP A 54 -13.52 -17.56 0.87
N PRO A 55 -14.69 -16.91 0.92
CA PRO A 55 -16.02 -17.44 1.23
C PRO A 55 -16.55 -18.51 0.25
N SER A 56 -17.23 -19.54 0.77
CA SER A 56 -17.58 -20.75 -0.01
C SER A 56 -18.42 -20.57 -1.28
N THR A 57 -19.11 -19.43 -1.45
CA THR A 57 -19.94 -19.16 -2.64
C THR A 57 -19.38 -18.02 -3.49
N PRO A 58 -19.51 -18.10 -4.84
CA PRO A 58 -19.05 -17.03 -5.73
C PRO A 58 -19.61 -15.64 -5.40
N GLY A 59 -20.90 -15.55 -5.06
CA GLY A 59 -21.52 -14.27 -4.67
C GLY A 59 -20.94 -13.68 -3.38
N ARG A 60 -20.57 -14.53 -2.40
CA ARG A 60 -19.88 -14.06 -1.19
C ARG A 60 -18.43 -13.64 -1.48
N ARG A 61 -17.74 -14.33 -2.39
CA ARG A 61 -16.41 -13.92 -2.88
C ARG A 61 -16.45 -12.57 -3.59
N GLN A 62 -17.41 -12.36 -4.49
CA GLN A 62 -17.64 -11.05 -5.13
C GLN A 62 -17.82 -9.95 -4.08
N ALA A 63 -18.69 -10.16 -3.10
CA ALA A 63 -18.94 -9.19 -2.04
C ALA A 63 -17.71 -8.97 -1.14
N ALA A 64 -16.90 -10.00 -0.90
CA ALA A 64 -15.65 -9.88 -0.15
C ALA A 64 -14.62 -9.04 -0.91
N LEU A 65 -14.47 -9.26 -2.23
CA LEU A 65 -13.57 -8.47 -3.08
C LEU A 65 -14.00 -7.01 -3.12
N ARG A 66 -15.28 -6.73 -3.36
CA ARG A 66 -15.82 -5.36 -3.38
C ARG A 66 -15.54 -4.61 -2.08
N ARG A 67 -15.82 -5.24 -0.93
CA ARG A 67 -15.55 -4.64 0.38
C ARG A 67 -14.06 -4.45 0.66
N ALA A 68 -13.21 -5.37 0.18
CA ALA A 68 -11.78 -5.20 0.32
C ALA A 68 -11.30 -4.01 -0.52
N ALA A 69 -11.74 -3.88 -1.77
CA ALA A 69 -11.41 -2.77 -2.64
C ALA A 69 -11.91 -1.43 -2.09
N ASP A 70 -13.16 -1.36 -1.65
CA ASP A 70 -13.79 -0.18 -1.04
C ASP A 70 -13.03 0.34 0.19
N ARG A 71 -12.57 -0.58 1.06
CA ARG A 71 -11.75 -0.19 2.23
C ARG A 71 -10.39 0.38 1.84
N VAL A 72 -9.74 -0.18 0.82
CA VAL A 72 -8.45 0.33 0.33
C VAL A 72 -8.67 1.71 -0.30
N GLU A 73 -9.68 1.85 -1.16
CA GLU A 73 -10.03 3.12 -1.81
C GLU A 73 -10.28 4.22 -0.77
N THR A 74 -11.07 3.92 0.26
CA THR A 74 -11.33 4.85 1.37
C THR A 74 -10.05 5.27 2.10
N ALA A 75 -9.14 4.30 2.35
CA ALA A 75 -7.87 4.59 3.00
C ALA A 75 -6.94 5.46 2.12
N LEU A 76 -6.89 5.17 0.81
CA LEU A 76 -6.13 5.96 -0.16
C LEU A 76 -6.65 7.39 -0.29
N ALA A 77 -7.97 7.59 -0.31
CA ALA A 77 -8.58 8.92 -0.30
C ALA A 77 -8.15 9.74 0.94
N GLY A 78 -7.94 9.09 2.08
CA GLY A 78 -7.43 9.72 3.30
C GLY A 78 -5.94 10.07 3.25
N LEU A 79 -5.15 9.42 2.39
CA LEU A 79 -3.70 9.55 2.32
C LEU A 79 -3.24 10.79 1.53
N GLU A 80 -4.01 11.21 0.52
CA GLU A 80 -3.58 12.24 -0.44
C GLU A 80 -3.02 13.50 0.21
N ARG A 81 -3.82 14.11 1.10
CA ARG A 81 -3.44 15.40 1.71
C ARG A 81 -2.28 15.27 2.69
N PRO A 82 -2.25 14.31 3.64
CA PRO A 82 -1.11 14.12 4.53
C PRO A 82 0.19 13.79 3.80
N LEU A 83 0.12 12.96 2.76
CA LEU A 83 1.30 12.58 1.97
C LEU A 83 1.84 13.77 1.18
N GLY A 84 0.97 14.52 0.50
CA GLY A 84 1.37 15.74 -0.23
C GLY A 84 2.02 16.78 0.68
N ARG A 85 1.46 17.01 1.88
CA ARG A 85 2.06 17.94 2.86
C ARG A 85 3.44 17.46 3.32
N TYR A 86 3.57 16.18 3.66
CA TYR A 86 4.84 15.62 4.11
C TYR A 86 5.92 15.69 3.04
N LEU A 87 5.59 15.37 1.78
CA LEU A 87 6.51 15.46 0.64
C LEU A 87 7.05 16.89 0.46
N LEU A 88 6.18 17.92 0.57
CA LEU A 88 6.60 19.32 0.48
C LEU A 88 7.53 19.74 1.63
N GLU A 89 7.26 19.27 2.85
CA GLU A 89 8.15 19.49 4.00
C GLU A 89 9.50 18.79 3.79
N LEU A 90 9.48 17.61 3.17
CA LEU A 90 10.64 16.79 2.88
C LEU A 90 11.52 17.40 1.77
N GLU A 91 10.92 18.05 0.76
CA GLU A 91 11.54 18.59 -0.47
C GLU A 91 12.49 19.79 -0.26
N ALA A 92 12.63 20.34 0.95
CA ALA A 92 13.47 21.51 1.20
C ALA A 92 15.01 21.31 1.06
N GLY A 93 15.52 20.19 0.52
CA GLY A 93 16.95 19.84 0.56
C GLY A 93 17.61 19.25 -0.70
N SER A 94 16.95 18.36 -1.47
CA SER A 94 17.42 17.81 -2.76
C SER A 94 16.41 16.77 -3.29
N ALA A 95 16.13 16.79 -4.60
CA ALA A 95 15.27 15.82 -5.28
C ALA A 95 16.07 14.67 -5.98
N GLU A 96 17.35 14.50 -5.65
CA GLU A 96 18.27 13.57 -6.36
C GLU A 96 18.36 12.17 -5.73
N GLY A 97 17.32 11.72 -5.03
CA GLY A 97 17.26 10.39 -4.42
C GLY A 97 16.79 9.29 -5.38
N ARG A 98 17.18 8.04 -5.11
CA ARG A 98 16.53 6.86 -5.69
C ARG A 98 15.54 6.29 -4.69
N SER A 99 14.38 5.82 -5.15
CA SER A 99 13.43 5.13 -4.28
C SER A 99 14.11 3.99 -3.51
N TRP A 100 13.79 3.86 -2.22
CA TRP A 100 14.32 2.78 -1.38
C TRP A 100 13.74 1.42 -1.74
N PHE A 101 12.63 1.39 -2.48
CA PHE A 101 12.08 0.18 -3.06
C PHE A 101 12.37 0.13 -4.55
N GLY A 102 12.82 -1.04 -5.01
CA GLY A 102 13.03 -1.29 -6.42
C GLY A 102 11.73 -1.60 -7.18
N GLU A 103 11.88 -1.83 -8.48
CA GLU A 103 10.83 -2.26 -9.39
C GLU A 103 10.00 -3.44 -8.85
N PRO A 104 8.75 -3.62 -9.33
CA PRO A 104 7.98 -4.81 -9.02
C PRO A 104 8.73 -6.08 -9.38
N SER A 105 8.65 -7.09 -8.53
CA SER A 105 9.22 -8.41 -8.76
C SER A 105 8.23 -9.33 -9.48
N ARG A 106 8.69 -10.53 -9.86
CA ARG A 106 7.81 -11.57 -10.41
C ARG A 106 6.71 -12.01 -9.44
N ALA A 107 6.87 -11.79 -8.14
CA ALA A 107 5.87 -12.13 -7.14
C ALA A 107 4.62 -11.24 -7.26
N GLU A 108 4.77 -9.98 -7.66
CA GLU A 108 3.63 -9.08 -7.87
C GLU A 108 2.97 -9.24 -9.26
N LEU A 109 3.68 -9.84 -10.22
CA LEU A 109 3.21 -10.07 -11.59
C LEU A 109 2.44 -11.38 -11.71
N VAL A 110 1.19 -11.37 -11.22
CA VAL A 110 0.30 -12.54 -11.22
C VAL A 110 -0.74 -12.41 -12.33
N ASP A 111 -0.96 -13.50 -13.07
CA ASP A 111 -2.11 -13.63 -13.97
C ASP A 111 -3.37 -13.96 -13.15
N TRP A 112 -4.22 -12.95 -12.96
CA TRP A 112 -5.40 -13.03 -12.11
C TRP A 112 -6.63 -13.60 -12.82
N GLU A 113 -6.66 -13.63 -14.16
CA GLU A 113 -7.82 -14.13 -14.91
C GLU A 113 -8.21 -15.58 -14.51
N PRO A 114 -7.31 -16.58 -14.55
CA PRO A 114 -7.66 -17.95 -14.16
C PRO A 114 -8.02 -18.09 -12.67
N VAL A 115 -7.52 -17.20 -11.81
CA VAL A 115 -7.86 -17.20 -10.37
C VAL A 115 -9.29 -16.69 -10.18
N LEU A 116 -9.64 -15.59 -10.82
CA LEU A 116 -10.95 -14.95 -10.72
C LEU A 116 -12.07 -15.81 -11.34
N GLU A 117 -11.79 -16.44 -12.49
CA GLU A 117 -12.69 -17.39 -13.14
C GLU A 117 -13.02 -18.58 -12.22
N ARG A 118 -11.98 -19.21 -11.66
CA ARG A 118 -12.13 -20.31 -10.70
C ARG A 118 -12.84 -19.87 -9.42
N ALA A 119 -12.60 -18.66 -8.95
CA ALA A 119 -13.34 -18.08 -7.82
C ALA A 119 -14.81 -17.76 -8.19
N GLY A 120 -15.17 -17.71 -9.47
CA GLY A 120 -16.50 -17.32 -9.95
C GLY A 120 -16.81 -15.84 -9.70
N VAL A 121 -15.77 -15.00 -9.62
CA VAL A 121 -15.87 -13.56 -9.39
C VAL A 121 -15.88 -12.84 -10.73
N LYS A 122 -16.87 -11.97 -10.95
CA LYS A 122 -17.03 -11.19 -12.18
C LYS A 122 -16.43 -9.81 -11.97
N VAL A 123 -15.21 -9.63 -12.45
CA VAL A 123 -14.48 -8.36 -12.41
C VAL A 123 -13.44 -8.35 -13.53
N ALA A 124 -13.08 -7.17 -14.02
CA ALA A 124 -12.02 -7.05 -15.02
C ALA A 124 -10.66 -7.44 -14.44
N ALA A 125 -10.09 -8.56 -14.90
CA ALA A 125 -8.85 -9.12 -14.37
C ALA A 125 -7.67 -8.13 -14.44
N HIS A 126 -7.59 -7.32 -15.51
CA HIS A 126 -6.53 -6.31 -15.65
C HIS A 126 -6.58 -5.22 -14.57
N ARG A 127 -7.77 -4.88 -14.05
CA ARG A 127 -7.93 -3.91 -12.96
C ARG A 127 -7.47 -4.50 -11.63
N VAL A 128 -7.81 -5.78 -11.40
CA VAL A 128 -7.35 -6.52 -10.22
C VAL A 128 -5.83 -6.67 -10.25
N ALA A 129 -5.25 -6.95 -11.42
CA ALA A 129 -3.80 -7.05 -11.59
C ALA A 129 -3.09 -5.73 -11.27
N ALA A 130 -3.57 -4.62 -11.83
CA ALA A 130 -3.01 -3.29 -11.58
C ALA A 130 -3.15 -2.90 -10.10
N ALA A 131 -4.34 -3.06 -9.50
CA ALA A 131 -4.53 -2.76 -8.09
C ALA A 131 -3.67 -3.66 -7.18
N TYR A 132 -3.61 -4.96 -7.44
CA TYR A 132 -2.78 -5.87 -6.64
C TYR A 132 -1.30 -5.49 -6.69
N LEU A 133 -0.78 -5.20 -7.88
CA LEU A 133 0.61 -4.79 -8.09
C LEU A 133 0.99 -3.62 -7.20
N GLU A 134 0.26 -2.51 -7.30
CA GLU A 134 0.61 -1.28 -6.57
C GLU A 134 0.45 -1.44 -5.05
N LEU A 135 -0.57 -2.18 -4.60
CA LEU A 135 -0.78 -2.45 -3.18
C LEU A 135 0.28 -3.40 -2.60
N ALA A 136 0.70 -4.41 -3.36
CA ALA A 136 1.78 -5.31 -2.95
C ALA A 136 3.13 -4.58 -2.90
N VAL A 137 3.41 -3.70 -3.87
CA VAL A 137 4.60 -2.83 -3.88
C VAL A 137 4.59 -1.90 -2.66
N LEU A 138 3.46 -1.27 -2.33
CA LEU A 138 3.33 -0.44 -1.13
C LEU A 138 3.66 -1.23 0.14
N VAL A 139 3.03 -2.40 0.33
CA VAL A 139 3.27 -3.24 1.51
C VAL A 139 4.75 -3.61 1.62
N ARG A 140 5.36 -4.06 0.52
CA ARG A 140 6.79 -4.38 0.48
C ARG A 140 7.68 -3.16 0.73
N ALA A 141 7.30 -1.99 0.24
CA ALA A 141 8.04 -0.74 0.47
C ALA A 141 8.05 -0.36 1.96
N LEU A 142 6.91 -0.50 2.64
CA LEU A 142 6.80 -0.26 4.09
C LEU A 142 7.57 -1.31 4.90
N GLU A 143 7.49 -2.58 4.52
CA GLU A 143 8.31 -3.66 5.11
C GLU A 143 9.81 -3.40 4.93
N GLY A 144 10.21 -2.86 3.77
CA GLY A 144 11.58 -2.44 3.48
C GLY A 144 12.06 -1.32 4.42
N LEU A 145 11.24 -0.29 4.66
CA LEU A 145 11.55 0.76 5.64
C LEU A 145 11.67 0.20 7.05
N SER A 146 10.73 -0.67 7.47
CA SER A 146 10.81 -1.32 8.79
C SER A 146 12.09 -2.14 8.94
N SER A 147 12.51 -2.84 7.89
CA SER A 147 13.75 -3.59 7.88
C SER A 147 14.96 -2.67 8.04
N GLN A 148 15.03 -1.57 7.28
CA GLN A 148 16.12 -0.60 7.40
C GLN A 148 16.19 0.03 8.80
N ALA A 149 15.05 0.44 9.37
CA ALA A 149 14.98 0.97 10.72
C ALA A 149 15.47 -0.05 11.77
N ARG A 150 15.06 -1.32 11.63
CA ARG A 150 15.49 -2.41 12.52
C ARG A 150 17.00 -2.65 12.47
N TRP A 151 17.60 -2.57 11.30
CA TRP A 151 19.04 -2.74 11.09
C TRP A 151 19.84 -1.45 11.26
N GLN A 152 19.20 -0.35 11.71
CA GLN A 152 19.82 0.97 11.86
C GLN A 152 20.55 1.43 10.59
N THR A 153 20.02 1.03 9.43
CA THR A 153 20.52 1.47 8.13
C THR A 153 19.91 2.84 7.84
N PRO A 154 20.72 3.90 7.67
CA PRO A 154 20.20 5.24 7.46
C PRO A 154 19.41 5.30 6.16
N VAL A 155 18.20 5.84 6.22
CA VAL A 155 17.42 6.19 5.02
C VAL A 155 17.74 7.63 4.67
N GLU A 156 18.34 7.83 3.50
CA GLU A 156 18.63 9.19 3.05
C GLU A 156 17.32 9.94 2.76
N ARG A 157 17.26 11.21 3.17
CA ARG A 157 16.08 12.07 2.98
C ARG A 157 15.60 12.11 1.53
N GLY A 158 16.54 12.21 0.58
CA GLY A 158 16.21 12.22 -0.86
C GLY A 158 15.60 10.89 -1.32
N SER A 159 16.12 9.76 -0.83
CA SER A 159 15.59 8.43 -1.14
C SER A 159 14.18 8.24 -0.56
N LEU A 160 13.95 8.70 0.68
CA LEU A 160 12.62 8.71 1.29
C LEU A 160 11.63 9.61 0.53
N TRP A 161 12.10 10.74 0.00
CA TRP A 161 11.26 11.60 -0.83
C TRP A 161 10.88 10.88 -2.13
N ALA A 162 11.87 10.33 -2.84
CA ALA A 162 11.67 9.67 -4.12
C ALA A 162 10.66 8.52 -4.01
N GLY A 163 10.83 7.62 -3.03
CA GLY A 163 9.90 6.50 -2.91
C GLY A 163 8.50 6.89 -2.41
N LEU A 164 8.36 7.90 -1.53
CA LEU A 164 7.03 8.36 -1.10
C LEU A 164 6.30 9.06 -2.26
N PHE A 165 7.05 9.75 -3.12
CA PHE A 165 6.54 10.35 -4.34
C PHE A 165 6.10 9.26 -5.34
N ASP A 166 6.93 8.25 -5.61
CA ASP A 166 6.58 7.14 -6.49
C ASP A 166 5.32 6.38 -6.01
N LEU A 167 5.22 6.12 -4.69
CA LEU A 167 4.03 5.51 -4.09
C LEU A 167 2.79 6.38 -4.30
N ARG A 168 2.92 7.70 -4.14
CA ARG A 168 1.82 8.64 -4.34
C ARG A 168 1.28 8.55 -5.78
N GLU A 169 2.16 8.63 -6.76
CA GLU A 169 1.79 8.65 -8.18
C GLU A 169 1.11 7.33 -8.59
N ASN A 170 1.64 6.21 -8.13
CA ASN A 170 1.06 4.89 -8.43
C ASN A 170 -0.28 4.66 -7.74
N LEU A 171 -0.37 4.96 -6.44
CA LEU A 171 -1.53 4.63 -5.62
C LEU A 171 -2.71 5.58 -5.85
N LEU A 172 -2.45 6.89 -5.88
CA LEU A 172 -3.49 7.93 -5.99
C LEU A 172 -3.86 8.25 -7.44
N GLY A 173 -3.09 7.74 -8.41
CA GLY A 173 -3.48 7.75 -9.81
C GLY A 173 -4.31 6.52 -10.15
N ARG A 174 -3.69 5.58 -10.86
CA ARG A 174 -4.40 4.46 -11.51
C ARG A 174 -4.99 3.45 -10.52
N ALA A 175 -4.30 3.13 -9.44
CA ALA A 175 -4.74 2.09 -8.51
C ALA A 175 -6.06 2.47 -7.82
N GLN A 176 -6.22 3.74 -7.42
CA GLN A 176 -7.45 4.21 -6.79
C GLN A 176 -8.66 4.09 -7.73
N ASP A 177 -8.50 4.44 -9.01
CA ASP A 177 -9.58 4.31 -9.99
C ASP A 177 -9.94 2.85 -10.27
N ASP A 178 -8.94 1.97 -10.34
CA ASP A 178 -9.17 0.53 -10.49
C ASP A 178 -9.88 -0.06 -9.26
N LEU A 179 -9.50 0.35 -8.05
CA LEU A 179 -10.18 -0.05 -6.81
C LEU A 179 -11.63 0.43 -6.76
N ARG A 180 -11.90 1.67 -7.16
CA ARG A 180 -13.27 2.21 -7.26
C ARG A 180 -14.11 1.41 -8.26
N ALA A 181 -13.54 1.03 -9.40
CA ALA A 181 -14.20 0.19 -10.38
C ALA A 181 -14.44 -1.25 -9.88
N ILE A 182 -13.53 -1.81 -9.09
CA ILE A 182 -13.69 -3.14 -8.46
C ILE A 182 -14.78 -3.12 -7.38
N ALA A 183 -14.91 -2.01 -6.64
CA ALA A 183 -15.88 -1.85 -5.56
C ALA A 183 -17.34 -1.75 -6.05
N ALA A 184 -17.56 -1.25 -7.27
CA ALA A 184 -18.88 -1.12 -7.92
C ALA A 184 -19.55 -2.47 -8.23
#